data_AF-A0A0D2JLJ1-F1
#
_entry.id   AF-A0A0D2JLJ1-F1
#
_cell.length_a   1.000
_cell.length_b   1.000
_cell.length_c   1.000
_cell.angle_alpha   90.00
_cell.angle_beta   90.00
_cell.angle_gamma   90.00
#
_symmetry.space_group_name_H-M   'P 1'
#
loop_
_entity.id
_entity.type
_entity.pdbx_description
1 polymer ?
#
loop_
_entity_poly.entity_id
_entity_poly.type
_entity_poly.pdbx_seq_one_letter_code
_entity_poly.pdbx_strand_id
1 'polypeptide(L)'
;MLLNHLLLGLFGLWAIYFFLLKLILFKLVLNIILPLIIRYLLIPSLPDRVRPYADRALKKCDELCYSVTLEPKGPPDRGVYRTAMILSRVVDRDVVPEILDLAELWQDIHLASRVDPEPFKVTQREHSVGGHRPGVVYVEAELPATLPPKSLRSLTFSTSSCDQGHSNELQDVGTYRNSKTWFEVKVTPPDAKSPMKAEHVFHFPPRKIITNIHAGQDFKTHTVTWHYNDEDEEIRKLIRTMSAGWKVAITAWGHYPMWDNYVRSARIDCRVHTVRKM
;
A
#
# COMPACT_ATOMS: atom_id res chain seq x y z
N MET A 1 38.88 -30.69 -35.15
CA MET A 1 37.62 -29.94 -35.25
C MET A 1 36.90 -29.79 -33.90
N LEU A 2 36.80 -30.83 -33.07
CA LEU A 2 36.08 -30.77 -31.78
C LEU A 2 36.57 -29.66 -30.83
N LEU A 3 37.90 -29.49 -30.71
CA LEU A 3 38.52 -28.47 -29.84
C LEU A 3 38.16 -27.03 -30.26
N ASN A 4 38.07 -26.75 -31.56
CA ASN A 4 37.72 -25.42 -32.06
C ASN A 4 36.26 -25.08 -31.77
N HIS A 5 35.34 -26.05 -31.88
CA HIS A 5 33.94 -25.83 -31.52
C HIS A 5 33.75 -25.63 -30.01
N LEU A 6 34.55 -26.31 -29.19
CA LEU A 6 34.51 -26.20 -27.73
C LEU A 6 35.07 -24.85 -27.25
N LEU A 7 36.17 -24.38 -27.86
CA LEU A 7 36.73 -23.05 -27.61
C LEU A 7 35.78 -21.92 -28.07
N LEU A 8 35.10 -22.09 -29.22
CA LEU A 8 34.12 -21.12 -29.70
C LEU A 8 32.90 -21.04 -28.77
N GLY A 9 32.44 -22.17 -28.23
CA GLY A 9 31.36 -22.24 -27.25
C GLY A 9 31.70 -21.58 -25.92
N LEU A 10 32.92 -21.82 -25.42
CA LEU A 10 33.44 -21.15 -24.21
C LEU A 10 33.54 -19.63 -24.38
N PHE A 11 34.00 -19.17 -25.55
CA PHE A 11 34.07 -17.73 -25.85
C PHE A 11 32.67 -17.09 -25.92
N GLY A 12 31.69 -17.78 -26.51
CA GLY A 12 30.30 -17.33 -26.54
C GLY A 12 29.67 -17.20 -25.15
N LEU A 13 29.86 -18.20 -24.28
CA LEU A 13 29.39 -18.15 -22.89
C LEU A 13 30.05 -17.02 -22.09
N TRP A 14 31.34 -16.81 -22.31
CA TRP A 14 32.09 -15.72 -21.69
C TRP A 14 31.55 -14.34 -22.12
N ALA A 15 31.28 -14.16 -23.41
CA ALA A 15 30.69 -12.92 -23.94
C ALA A 15 29.29 -12.65 -23.35
N ILE A 16 28.44 -13.67 -23.23
CA ILE A 16 27.11 -13.56 -22.63
C ILE A 16 27.21 -13.18 -21.14
N TYR A 17 28.11 -13.82 -20.40
CA TYR A 17 28.33 -13.51 -18.98
C TYR A 17 28.76 -12.05 -18.79
N PHE A 18 29.72 -11.56 -19.56
CA PHE A 18 30.16 -10.16 -19.49
C PHE A 18 29.06 -9.17 -19.88
N PHE A 19 28.23 -9.52 -20.85
CA PHE A 19 27.08 -8.70 -21.24
C PHE A 19 26.04 -8.61 -20.11
N LEU A 20 25.69 -9.74 -19.48
CA LEU A 20 24.79 -9.78 -18.33
C LEU A 20 25.35 -9.02 -17.13
N LEU A 21 26.63 -9.16 -16.84
CA LEU A 21 27.31 -8.43 -15.77
C LEU A 21 27.24 -6.91 -16.02
N LYS A 22 27.49 -6.46 -17.26
CA LYS A 22 27.35 -5.05 -17.64
C LYS A 22 25.91 -4.55 -17.50
N LEU A 23 24.92 -5.36 -17.85
CA LEU A 23 23.49 -5.03 -17.67
C LEU A 23 23.11 -4.89 -16.19
N ILE A 24 23.59 -5.81 -15.35
CA ILE A 24 23.38 -5.75 -13.89
C ILE A 24 24.04 -4.49 -13.33
N LEU A 25 25.30 -4.22 -13.69
CA LEU A 25 26.03 -3.03 -13.27
C LEU A 25 25.32 -1.75 -13.74
N PHE A 26 24.86 -1.72 -14.98
CA PHE A 26 24.11 -0.60 -15.55
C PHE A 26 22.81 -0.35 -14.78
N LYS A 27 22.03 -1.40 -14.49
CA LYS A 27 20.82 -1.29 -13.65
C LYS A 27 21.15 -0.81 -12.24
N LEU A 28 22.23 -1.29 -11.64
CA LEU A 28 22.66 -0.87 -10.31
C LEU A 28 23.04 0.62 -10.30
N VAL A 29 23.79 1.07 -11.32
CA VAL A 29 24.13 2.49 -11.46
C VAL A 29 22.87 3.34 -11.65
N LEU A 30 21.96 2.93 -12.53
CA LEU A 30 20.80 3.73 -12.90
C LEU A 30 19.71 3.77 -11.82
N ASN A 31 19.50 2.66 -11.11
CA ASN A 31 18.42 2.53 -10.13
C ASN A 31 18.85 2.79 -8.69
N ILE A 32 20.16 2.69 -8.37
CA ILE A 32 20.65 2.84 -6.99
C ILE A 32 21.61 4.03 -6.88
N ILE A 33 22.69 4.01 -7.65
CA ILE A 33 23.75 5.03 -7.49
C ILE A 33 23.27 6.41 -7.96
N LEU A 34 22.61 6.49 -9.11
CA LEU A 34 22.16 7.75 -9.70
C LEU A 34 21.12 8.47 -8.82
N PRO A 35 20.07 7.80 -8.28
CA PRO A 35 19.14 8.44 -7.34
C PRO A 35 19.83 8.93 -6.05
N LEU A 36 20.80 8.18 -5.52
CA LEU A 36 21.57 8.60 -4.34
C LEU A 36 22.42 9.84 -4.63
N ILE A 37 23.10 9.90 -5.78
CA ILE A 37 23.85 11.09 -6.20
C ILE A 37 22.92 12.29 -6.35
N ILE A 38 21.74 12.10 -6.97
CA ILE A 38 20.78 13.20 -7.12
C ILE A 38 20.32 13.71 -5.75
N ARG A 39 19.97 12.79 -4.84
CA ARG A 39 19.41 13.08 -3.51
C ARG A 39 20.41 13.74 -2.56
N TYR A 40 21.66 13.26 -2.55
CA TYR A 40 22.65 13.67 -1.55
C TYR A 40 23.70 14.66 -2.07
N LEU A 41 23.90 14.78 -3.38
CA LEU A 41 24.90 15.69 -3.95
C LEU A 41 24.25 16.82 -4.75
N LEU A 42 23.32 16.52 -5.67
CA LEU A 42 22.72 17.55 -6.53
C LEU A 42 21.69 18.41 -5.80
N ILE A 43 20.69 17.82 -5.12
CA ILE A 43 19.62 18.58 -4.46
C ILE A 43 20.12 19.59 -3.42
N PRO A 44 21.08 19.24 -2.53
CA PRO A 44 21.62 20.20 -1.57
C PRO A 44 22.35 21.38 -2.23
N SER A 45 22.94 21.16 -3.40
CA SER A 45 23.63 22.20 -4.18
C SER A 45 22.70 23.15 -4.95
N LEU A 46 21.39 22.85 -5.01
CA LEU A 46 20.42 23.70 -5.68
C LEU A 46 20.08 24.96 -4.84
N PRO A 47 19.77 26.09 -5.50
CA PRO A 47 19.27 27.29 -4.84
C PRO A 47 18.00 27.00 -4.02
N ASP A 48 17.86 27.68 -2.87
CA ASP A 48 16.76 27.43 -1.91
C ASP A 48 15.36 27.60 -2.53
N ARG A 49 15.22 28.41 -3.59
CA ARG A 49 13.94 28.60 -4.30
C ARG A 49 13.52 27.40 -5.14
N VAL A 50 14.46 26.54 -5.55
CA VAL A 50 14.23 25.41 -6.48
C VAL A 50 14.24 24.07 -5.74
N ARG A 51 14.97 23.97 -4.61
CA ARG A 51 15.07 22.76 -3.78
C ARG A 51 13.69 22.12 -3.45
N PRO A 52 12.65 22.87 -3.05
CA PRO A 52 11.33 22.29 -2.74
C PRO A 52 10.61 21.66 -3.96
N TYR A 53 10.95 22.09 -5.18
CA TYR A 53 10.40 21.49 -6.40
C TYR A 53 11.15 20.21 -6.78
N ALA A 54 12.47 20.19 -6.62
CA ALA A 54 13.30 19.00 -6.82
C ALA A 54 12.96 17.90 -5.79
N ASP A 55 12.77 18.26 -4.52
CA ASP A 55 12.36 17.33 -3.47
C ASP A 55 10.96 16.73 -3.74
N ARG A 56 10.01 17.55 -4.22
CA ARG A 56 8.67 17.07 -4.61
C ARG A 56 8.72 16.14 -5.81
N ALA A 57 9.54 16.45 -6.82
CA ALA A 57 9.72 15.59 -7.97
C ALA A 57 10.37 14.25 -7.58
N LEU A 58 11.39 14.28 -6.71
CA LEU A 58 12.04 13.06 -6.21
C LEU A 58 11.08 12.21 -5.39
N LYS A 59 10.29 12.82 -4.52
CA LYS A 59 9.25 12.14 -3.74
C LYS A 59 8.24 11.43 -4.65
N LYS A 60 7.83 12.09 -5.74
CA LYS A 60 6.93 11.50 -6.75
C LYS A 60 7.58 10.33 -7.51
N CYS A 61 8.89 10.40 -7.77
CA CYS A 61 9.65 9.29 -8.36
C CYS A 61 9.82 8.12 -7.38
N ASP A 62 10.09 8.38 -6.10
CA ASP A 62 10.16 7.37 -5.04
C ASP A 62 8.79 6.68 -4.86
N GLU A 63 7.68 7.44 -4.89
CA GLU A 63 6.31 6.89 -4.87
C GLU A 63 6.04 5.95 -6.08
N LEU A 64 6.56 6.28 -7.27
CA LEU A 64 6.46 5.41 -8.46
C LEU A 64 7.38 4.17 -8.40
N CYS A 65 8.57 4.29 -7.83
CA CYS A 65 9.56 3.21 -7.79
C CYS A 65 9.30 2.17 -6.69
N TYR A 66 8.60 2.55 -5.62
CA TYR A 66 8.37 1.68 -4.46
C TYR A 66 6.90 1.33 -4.20
N SER A 67 5.96 1.86 -4.98
CA SER A 67 4.62 1.30 -4.99
C SER A 67 4.70 -0.12 -5.54
N VAL A 68 4.57 -1.14 -4.66
CA VAL A 68 4.19 -2.48 -5.09
C VAL A 68 2.92 -2.27 -5.92
N THR A 69 3.04 -2.34 -7.24
CA THR A 69 1.93 -2.07 -8.14
C THR A 69 0.95 -3.20 -7.88
N LEU A 70 -0.12 -2.94 -7.12
CA LEU A 70 -1.28 -3.80 -7.18
C LEU A 70 -1.71 -3.75 -8.63
N GLU A 71 -1.63 -4.90 -9.31
CA GLU A 71 -2.29 -5.10 -10.59
C GLU A 71 -3.70 -4.49 -10.46
N PRO A 72 -4.05 -3.47 -11.26
CA PRO A 72 -5.38 -2.90 -11.20
C PRO A 72 -6.36 -4.04 -11.44
N LYS A 73 -7.13 -4.47 -10.43
CA LYS A 73 -8.14 -5.54 -10.62
C LYS A 73 -9.40 -5.03 -11.34
N GLY A 74 -9.31 -3.87 -11.98
CA GLY A 74 -10.38 -3.24 -12.77
C GLY A 74 -9.84 -2.77 -14.12
N PRO A 75 -10.73 -2.45 -15.07
CA PRO A 75 -10.32 -1.82 -16.31
C PRO A 75 -9.57 -0.50 -16.00
N PRO A 76 -8.61 -0.10 -16.85
CA PRO A 76 -7.97 1.21 -16.70
C PRO A 76 -9.03 2.32 -16.73
N ASP A 77 -8.75 3.49 -16.15
CA ASP A 77 -9.69 4.63 -16.09
C ASP A 77 -10.33 4.94 -17.45
N ARG A 78 -9.52 4.96 -18.51
CA ARG A 78 -9.98 5.16 -19.89
C ARG A 78 -10.98 4.08 -20.32
N GLY A 79 -10.82 2.86 -19.85
CA GLY A 79 -11.73 1.74 -20.05
C GLY A 79 -13.10 2.01 -19.42
N VAL A 80 -13.17 2.46 -18.17
CA VAL A 80 -14.45 2.76 -17.49
C VAL A 80 -15.24 3.83 -18.25
N TYR A 81 -14.62 4.97 -18.57
CA TYR A 81 -15.29 6.05 -19.30
C TYR A 81 -15.65 5.67 -20.73
N ARG A 82 -14.80 4.88 -21.42
CA ARG A 82 -15.09 4.39 -22.76
C ARG A 82 -16.28 3.42 -22.74
N THR A 83 -16.34 2.50 -21.79
CA THR A 83 -17.47 1.59 -21.61
C THR A 83 -18.74 2.38 -21.31
N ALA A 84 -18.69 3.39 -20.44
CA ALA A 84 -19.81 4.29 -20.18
C ALA A 84 -20.30 4.99 -21.46
N MET A 85 -19.38 5.52 -22.28
CA MET A 85 -19.71 6.17 -23.54
C MET A 85 -20.38 5.19 -24.53
N ILE A 86 -19.89 3.95 -24.63
CA ILE A 86 -20.48 2.94 -25.52
C ILE A 86 -21.88 2.56 -25.02
N LEU A 87 -22.03 2.29 -23.71
CA LEU A 87 -23.31 1.93 -23.12
C LEU A 87 -24.36 3.03 -23.29
N SER A 88 -23.99 4.31 -23.14
CA SER A 88 -24.92 5.43 -23.34
C SER A 88 -25.49 5.57 -24.76
N ARG A 89 -24.99 4.80 -25.74
CA ARG A 89 -25.54 4.74 -27.11
C ARG A 89 -26.59 3.64 -27.29
N VAL A 90 -26.65 2.68 -26.37
CA VAL A 90 -27.49 1.48 -26.48
C VAL A 90 -28.49 1.32 -25.32
N VAL A 91 -28.26 2.00 -24.20
CA VAL A 91 -29.17 2.02 -23.04
C VAL A 91 -29.39 3.45 -22.56
N ASP A 92 -30.44 3.65 -21.77
CA ASP A 92 -30.71 4.92 -21.11
C ASP A 92 -29.53 5.35 -20.25
N ARG A 93 -29.19 6.64 -20.34
CA ARG A 93 -28.03 7.22 -19.64
C ARG A 93 -28.09 7.01 -18.13
N ASP A 94 -29.28 6.95 -17.57
CA ASP A 94 -29.51 6.77 -16.13
C ASP A 94 -29.23 5.34 -15.66
N VAL A 95 -29.24 4.37 -16.57
CA VAL A 95 -28.97 2.95 -16.28
C VAL A 95 -27.48 2.64 -16.42
N VAL A 96 -26.74 3.41 -17.22
CA VAL A 96 -25.28 3.23 -17.41
C VAL A 96 -24.51 3.17 -16.08
N PRO A 97 -24.68 4.11 -15.13
CA PRO A 97 -24.04 4.04 -13.81
C PRO A 97 -24.27 2.72 -13.10
N GLU A 98 -25.51 2.20 -13.10
CA GLU A 98 -25.88 0.97 -12.40
C GLU A 98 -25.25 -0.26 -13.04
N ILE A 99 -25.24 -0.33 -14.38
CA ILE A 99 -24.57 -1.42 -15.11
C ILE A 99 -23.08 -1.45 -14.76
N LEU A 100 -22.42 -0.28 -14.78
CA LEU A 100 -20.99 -0.20 -14.44
C LEU A 100 -20.74 -0.61 -12.99
N ASP A 101 -21.65 -0.24 -12.08
CA ASP A 101 -21.54 -0.57 -10.67
C ASP A 101 -21.71 -2.08 -10.41
N LEU A 102 -22.72 -2.69 -11.03
CA LEU A 102 -23.00 -4.13 -10.97
C LEU A 102 -21.89 -4.97 -11.63
N ALA A 103 -21.24 -4.42 -12.66
CA ALA A 103 -20.10 -5.05 -13.31
C ALA A 103 -18.76 -4.81 -12.57
N GLU A 104 -18.79 -4.14 -11.41
CA GLU A 104 -17.61 -3.76 -10.61
C GLU A 104 -16.55 -2.99 -11.43
N LEU A 105 -17.00 -2.23 -12.44
CA LEU A 105 -16.15 -1.38 -13.28
C LEU A 105 -15.90 -0.06 -12.55
N TRP A 106 -15.08 -0.13 -11.50
CA TRP A 106 -14.71 0.99 -10.64
C TRP A 106 -13.32 1.51 -10.95
N GLN A 107 -13.08 2.78 -10.59
CA GLN A 107 -11.76 3.39 -10.68
C GLN A 107 -10.94 3.07 -9.43
N ASP A 108 -9.71 2.61 -9.64
CA ASP A 108 -8.71 2.45 -8.59
C ASP A 108 -8.05 3.80 -8.29
N ILE A 109 -8.02 4.20 -7.02
CA ILE A 109 -7.37 5.42 -6.53
C ILE A 109 -6.31 5.02 -5.50
N HIS A 110 -5.06 5.42 -5.78
CA HIS A 110 -3.99 5.33 -4.81
C HIS A 110 -4.15 6.42 -3.74
N LEU A 111 -4.19 6.01 -2.46
CA LEU A 111 -4.35 6.94 -1.34
C LEU A 111 -3.02 7.26 -0.66
N ALA A 112 -2.28 6.24 -0.25
CA ALA A 112 -0.95 6.42 0.33
C ALA A 112 -0.12 5.14 0.23
N SER A 113 1.19 5.31 0.15
CA SER A 113 2.16 4.23 0.35
C SER A 113 3.34 4.73 1.15
N ARG A 114 3.95 3.82 1.90
CA ARG A 114 5.22 4.01 2.58
C ARG A 114 6.09 2.80 2.32
N VAL A 115 7.34 3.04 1.95
CA VAL A 115 8.37 2.01 1.85
C VAL A 115 9.61 2.54 2.53
N ASP A 116 10.15 1.77 3.45
CA ASP A 116 11.40 2.09 4.13
C ASP A 116 12.55 1.26 3.49
N PRO A 117 13.66 1.88 3.08
CA PRO A 117 14.83 1.17 2.54
C PRO A 117 15.41 0.14 3.51
N GLU A 118 15.34 0.45 4.80
CA GLU A 118 15.64 -0.46 5.90
C GLU A 118 14.33 -0.76 6.65
N PRO A 119 14.07 -2.03 7.03
CA PRO A 119 12.83 -2.37 7.71
C PRO A 119 12.62 -1.56 8.99
N PHE A 120 11.48 -0.88 9.06
CA PHE A 120 11.04 -0.15 10.24
C PHE A 120 10.67 -1.15 11.33
N LYS A 121 11.42 -1.10 12.44
CA LYS A 121 11.26 -2.02 13.57
C LYS A 121 10.27 -1.45 14.57
N VAL A 122 9.16 -2.15 14.79
CA VAL A 122 8.18 -1.81 15.82
C VAL A 122 8.31 -2.76 17.00
N THR A 123 8.51 -2.18 18.19
CA THR A 123 8.75 -2.92 19.44
C THR A 123 7.82 -2.44 20.54
N GLN A 124 7.57 -3.26 21.57
CA GLN A 124 6.77 -2.86 22.73
C GLN A 124 7.19 -1.52 23.37
N ARG A 125 8.49 -1.17 23.31
CA ARG A 125 9.01 0.06 23.96
C ARG A 125 8.53 1.33 23.27
N GLU A 126 8.27 1.28 21.97
CA GLU A 126 7.63 2.39 21.25
C GLU A 126 6.18 2.62 21.72
N HIS A 127 5.61 1.67 22.47
CA HIS A 127 4.27 1.73 23.05
C HIS A 127 4.26 2.11 24.56
N SER A 128 5.41 2.45 25.16
CA SER A 128 5.55 2.47 26.63
C SER A 128 5.89 3.84 27.24
N VAL A 129 4.92 4.76 27.26
CA VAL A 129 4.72 5.70 28.39
C VAL A 129 3.20 5.93 28.60
N GLY A 130 2.62 5.31 29.63
CA GLY A 130 1.39 5.82 30.26
C GLY A 130 0.00 5.29 29.83
N GLY A 131 -0.15 4.00 29.50
CA GLY A 131 -1.47 3.33 29.47
C GLY A 131 -2.26 3.45 28.16
N HIS A 132 -2.74 2.30 27.65
CA HIS A 132 -3.69 2.13 26.53
C HIS A 132 -3.48 3.09 25.35
N ARG A 133 -2.37 2.97 24.62
CA ARG A 133 -2.17 3.72 23.36
C ARG A 133 -2.06 2.81 22.14
N PRO A 134 -2.63 3.25 21.00
CA PRO A 134 -2.71 2.49 19.76
C PRO A 134 -1.33 2.18 19.18
N GLY A 135 -1.26 1.16 18.32
CA GLY A 135 -0.05 0.76 17.60
C GLY A 135 0.56 1.92 16.82
N VAL A 136 1.82 1.76 16.41
CA VAL A 136 2.54 2.82 15.70
C VAL A 136 1.87 3.04 14.35
N VAL A 137 1.40 4.26 14.09
CA VAL A 137 0.84 4.64 12.78
C VAL A 137 1.96 4.58 11.76
N TYR A 138 1.90 3.59 10.88
CA TYR A 138 2.95 3.36 9.88
C TYR A 138 2.68 4.14 8.60
N VAL A 139 1.43 4.12 8.12
CA VAL A 139 0.93 4.93 7.01
C VAL A 139 -0.50 5.40 7.29
N GLU A 140 -0.80 6.64 6.95
CA GLU A 140 -2.13 7.26 7.06
C GLU A 140 -2.48 7.93 5.73
N ALA A 141 -3.75 7.85 5.35
CA ALA A 141 -4.30 8.55 4.22
C ALA A 141 -5.63 9.22 4.56
N GLU A 142 -5.96 10.30 3.86
CA GLU A 142 -7.25 10.96 3.91
C GLU A 142 -8.00 10.72 2.59
N LEU A 143 -9.29 10.41 2.67
CA LEU A 143 -10.13 10.25 1.49
C LEU A 143 -10.26 11.60 0.76
N PRO A 144 -9.99 11.66 -0.56
CA PRO A 144 -9.95 12.92 -1.30
C PRO A 144 -11.24 13.74 -1.17
N ALA A 145 -11.09 15.06 -1.04
CA ALA A 145 -12.23 15.99 -1.01
C ALA A 145 -13.11 15.92 -2.29
N THR A 146 -12.52 15.47 -3.40
CA THR A 146 -13.18 15.30 -4.70
C THR A 146 -14.02 14.02 -4.79
N LEU A 147 -13.96 13.14 -3.78
CA LEU A 147 -14.65 11.86 -3.79
C LEU A 147 -16.17 12.06 -3.75
N PRO A 148 -16.92 11.57 -4.74
CA PRO A 148 -18.37 11.67 -4.75
C PRO A 148 -19.03 11.06 -3.50
N PRO A 149 -20.12 11.65 -2.98
CA PRO A 149 -20.91 11.02 -1.92
C PRO A 149 -21.31 9.60 -2.31
N LYS A 150 -21.15 8.64 -1.38
CA LYS A 150 -21.51 7.21 -1.57
C LYS A 150 -20.84 6.51 -2.77
N SER A 151 -19.72 7.03 -3.28
CA SER A 151 -18.98 6.36 -4.38
C SER A 151 -17.96 5.33 -3.91
N LEU A 152 -17.56 5.33 -2.65
CA LEU A 152 -16.59 4.36 -2.16
C LEU A 152 -17.15 2.93 -2.33
N ARG A 153 -16.34 2.05 -2.92
CA ARG A 153 -16.70 0.65 -3.17
C ARG A 153 -15.81 -0.34 -2.47
N SER A 154 -14.54 0.00 -2.28
CA SER A 154 -13.66 -0.80 -1.43
C SER A 154 -12.49 0.00 -0.89
N LEU A 155 -11.93 -0.47 0.21
CA LEU A 155 -10.61 -0.08 0.70
C LEU A 155 -9.71 -1.31 0.68
N THR A 156 -8.49 -1.16 0.16
CA THR A 156 -7.49 -2.24 0.14
C THR A 156 -6.26 -1.81 0.91
N PHE A 157 -5.83 -2.69 1.82
CA PHE A 157 -4.67 -2.53 2.67
C PHE A 157 -3.66 -3.59 2.28
N SER A 158 -2.42 -3.20 2.00
CA SER A 158 -1.33 -4.14 1.79
C SER A 158 -0.17 -3.80 2.71
N THR A 159 0.45 -4.82 3.31
CA THR A 159 1.64 -4.67 4.17
C THR A 159 2.68 -5.72 3.78
N SER A 160 3.95 -5.34 3.76
CA SER A 160 5.07 -6.26 3.64
C SER A 160 5.87 -6.24 4.95
N SER A 161 5.87 -7.36 5.65
CA SER A 161 6.45 -7.45 7.00
C SER A 161 6.90 -8.85 7.36
N CYS A 162 7.72 -8.94 8.41
CA CYS A 162 8.08 -10.19 9.06
C CYS A 162 8.25 -9.99 10.56
N ASP A 163 8.53 -11.09 11.25
CA ASP A 163 8.72 -11.18 12.69
C ASP A 163 10.23 -11.31 13.02
N GLN A 164 10.59 -11.32 14.30
CA GLN A 164 12.00 -11.36 14.75
C GLN A 164 12.78 -12.63 14.38
N GLY A 165 12.07 -13.71 14.05
CA GLY A 165 12.70 -14.95 13.61
C GLY A 165 13.04 -15.97 14.68
N HIS A 166 12.69 -15.69 15.95
CA HIS A 166 12.95 -16.60 17.05
C HIS A 166 11.77 -16.62 18.02
N SER A 167 11.50 -17.78 18.60
CA SER A 167 10.49 -17.97 19.64
C SER A 167 10.84 -19.22 20.47
N ASN A 168 10.41 -19.22 21.73
CA ASN A 168 10.48 -20.40 22.59
C ASN A 168 9.28 -21.35 22.35
N GLU A 169 8.21 -20.87 21.70
CA GLU A 169 7.03 -21.66 21.35
C GLU A 169 7.21 -22.36 19.99
N LEU A 170 8.11 -23.33 19.93
CA LEU A 170 8.50 -24.02 18.69
C LEU A 170 7.34 -24.64 17.90
N GLN A 171 6.26 -25.01 18.58
CA GLN A 171 5.05 -25.60 17.98
C GLN A 171 4.28 -24.66 17.05
N ASP A 172 4.43 -23.34 17.21
CA ASP A 172 3.70 -22.34 16.41
C ASP A 172 4.59 -21.67 15.35
N VAL A 173 5.91 -21.91 15.39
CA VAL A 173 6.89 -21.35 14.45
C VAL A 173 6.51 -21.68 13.00
N GLY A 174 6.60 -20.66 12.13
CA GLY A 174 6.27 -20.81 10.71
C GLY A 174 4.76 -20.79 10.41
N THR A 175 3.91 -20.68 11.44
CA THR A 175 2.45 -20.55 11.30
C THR A 175 1.98 -19.14 11.62
N TYR A 176 0.71 -18.83 11.34
CA TYR A 176 0.08 -17.57 11.78
C TYR A 176 -0.43 -17.62 13.22
N ARG A 177 -0.32 -18.76 13.90
CA ARG A 177 -0.85 -18.95 15.25
C ARG A 177 0.08 -18.29 16.28
N ASN A 178 -0.53 -17.72 17.31
CA ASN A 178 0.17 -17.15 18.47
C ASN A 178 1.25 -16.10 18.17
N SER A 179 1.37 -15.60 16.94
CA SER A 179 2.25 -14.49 16.64
C SER A 179 1.82 -13.25 17.42
N LYS A 180 2.81 -12.53 17.95
CA LYS A 180 2.61 -11.32 18.75
C LYS A 180 2.90 -10.05 17.95
N THR A 181 3.02 -10.16 16.63
CA THR A 181 3.16 -9.00 15.73
C THR A 181 2.02 -8.98 14.71
N TRP A 182 1.39 -7.82 14.56
CA TRP A 182 0.19 -7.68 13.72
C TRP A 182 -0.03 -6.25 13.23
N PHE A 183 -1.07 -6.08 12.43
CA PHE A 183 -1.52 -4.80 11.90
C PHE A 183 -3.01 -4.60 12.17
N GLU A 184 -3.36 -3.35 12.46
CA GLU A 184 -4.74 -2.91 12.56
C GLU A 184 -5.00 -1.75 11.61
N VAL A 185 -6.27 -1.57 11.26
CA VAL A 185 -6.74 -0.38 10.56
C VAL A 185 -7.56 0.46 11.52
N LYS A 186 -7.20 1.73 11.63
CA LYS A 186 -7.95 2.75 12.35
C LYS A 186 -8.62 3.69 11.36
N VAL A 187 -9.92 3.92 11.54
CA VAL A 187 -10.69 4.87 10.74
C VAL A 187 -11.14 6.04 11.62
N THR A 188 -10.96 7.25 11.12
CA THR A 188 -11.31 8.49 11.85
C THR A 188 -12.16 9.40 10.97
N PRO A 189 -13.40 9.73 11.36
CA PRO A 189 -14.24 10.71 10.65
C PRO A 189 -13.61 12.12 10.65
N PRO A 190 -13.91 12.98 9.66
CA PRO A 190 -13.31 14.32 9.52
C PRO A 190 -13.57 15.23 10.73
N ASP A 191 -14.74 15.12 11.36
CA ASP A 191 -15.20 16.00 12.46
C ASP A 191 -14.94 15.43 13.87
N ALA A 192 -14.17 14.34 14.01
CA ALA A 192 -13.96 13.66 15.30
C ALA A 192 -13.23 14.49 16.38
N LYS A 193 -12.84 15.74 16.09
CA LYS A 193 -12.19 16.69 17.02
C LYS A 193 -13.12 17.79 17.55
N SER A 194 -14.37 17.88 17.09
CA SER A 194 -15.32 18.90 17.55
C SER A 194 -16.31 18.32 18.57
N PRO A 195 -16.25 18.74 19.86
CA PRO A 195 -17.11 18.20 20.91
C PRO A 195 -18.60 18.50 20.73
N MET A 196 -18.99 19.39 19.81
CA MET A 196 -20.39 19.77 19.57
C MET A 196 -21.18 18.85 18.61
N LYS A 197 -20.56 17.83 17.99
CA LYS A 197 -21.25 16.90 17.06
C LYS A 197 -21.10 15.42 17.44
N ALA A 198 -20.76 15.13 18.71
CA ALA A 198 -20.34 13.80 19.15
C ALA A 198 -21.43 12.71 19.10
N GLU A 199 -22.72 13.06 19.15
CA GLU A 199 -23.82 12.07 19.28
C GLU A 199 -24.14 11.27 17.99
N HIS A 200 -23.58 11.65 16.83
CA HIS A 200 -23.79 10.95 15.57
C HIS A 200 -22.50 10.53 14.86
N VAL A 201 -21.36 10.54 15.57
CA VAL A 201 -20.08 10.12 14.98
C VAL A 201 -20.09 8.59 14.85
N PHE A 202 -20.08 8.09 13.61
CA PHE A 202 -19.93 6.67 13.34
C PHE A 202 -18.66 6.15 14.03
N HIS A 203 -18.82 5.29 15.03
CA HIS A 203 -17.72 4.68 15.76
C HIS A 203 -17.36 3.35 15.11
N PHE A 204 -16.12 3.23 14.66
CA PHE A 204 -15.54 1.98 14.17
C PHE A 204 -14.28 1.69 14.98
N PRO A 205 -14.26 0.65 15.82
CA PRO A 205 -13.09 0.35 16.62
C PRO A 205 -11.92 -0.04 15.70
N PRO A 206 -10.66 0.16 16.13
CA PRO A 206 -9.51 -0.37 15.40
C PRO A 206 -9.68 -1.86 15.14
N ARG A 207 -9.49 -2.27 13.88
CA ARG A 207 -9.75 -3.65 13.44
C ARG A 207 -8.44 -4.31 13.04
N LYS A 208 -8.11 -5.43 13.65
CA LYS A 208 -6.99 -6.28 13.24
C LYS A 208 -7.25 -6.81 11.83
N ILE A 209 -6.28 -6.59 10.92
CA ILE A 209 -6.40 -7.03 9.53
C ILE A 209 -5.42 -8.15 9.18
N ILE A 210 -4.21 -8.12 9.73
CA ILE A 210 -3.11 -9.01 9.32
C ILE A 210 -2.32 -9.41 10.57
N THR A 211 -1.86 -10.65 10.62
CA THR A 211 -0.92 -11.15 11.64
C THR A 211 0.30 -11.71 10.91
N ASN A 212 1.51 -11.42 11.38
CA ASN A 212 2.73 -11.98 10.79
C ASN A 212 2.84 -13.48 11.07
N ILE A 213 3.72 -14.14 10.33
CA ILE A 213 4.09 -15.51 10.63
C ILE A 213 4.96 -15.52 11.89
N HIS A 214 4.55 -16.33 12.86
CA HIS A 214 5.23 -16.54 14.13
C HIS A 214 6.69 -16.93 13.91
N ALA A 215 7.61 -16.12 14.44
CA ALA A 215 9.05 -16.26 14.28
C ALA A 215 9.52 -16.44 12.82
N GLY A 216 8.78 -15.89 11.86
CA GLY A 216 9.17 -15.91 10.45
C GLY A 216 10.06 -14.72 10.10
N GLN A 217 11.24 -14.95 9.51
CA GLN A 217 12.17 -13.89 9.08
C GLN A 217 11.94 -13.42 7.65
N ASP A 218 11.26 -14.23 6.84
CA ASP A 218 10.97 -13.89 5.46
C ASP A 218 9.85 -12.86 5.39
N PHE A 219 10.11 -11.76 4.69
CA PHE A 219 9.10 -10.75 4.41
C PHE A 219 7.99 -11.37 3.58
N LYS A 220 6.76 -11.27 4.10
CA LYS A 220 5.55 -11.64 3.36
C LYS A 220 4.69 -10.42 3.13
N THR A 221 4.08 -10.38 1.95
CA THR A 221 3.09 -9.38 1.61
C THR A 221 1.71 -9.95 1.83
N HIS A 222 0.90 -9.24 2.61
CA HIS A 222 -0.49 -9.55 2.86
C HIS A 222 -1.36 -8.44 2.31
N THR A 223 -2.52 -8.81 1.74
CA THR A 223 -3.50 -7.87 1.22
C THR A 223 -4.87 -8.21 1.78
N VAL A 224 -5.55 -7.20 2.31
CA VAL A 224 -6.92 -7.29 2.82
C VAL A 224 -7.76 -6.21 2.14
N THR A 225 -8.94 -6.58 1.67
CA THR A 225 -9.88 -5.67 1.03
C THR A 225 -11.18 -5.66 1.83
N TRP A 226 -11.63 -4.47 2.20
CA TRP A 226 -12.95 -4.20 2.78
C TRP A 226 -13.89 -3.73 1.68
N HIS A 227 -15.03 -4.40 1.54
CA HIS A 227 -15.90 -4.25 0.37
C HIS A 227 -17.25 -3.56 0.66
N TYR A 228 -17.87 -2.95 -0.35
CA TYR A 228 -19.20 -2.35 -0.23
C TYR A 228 -20.30 -3.36 0.12
N ASN A 229 -20.10 -4.60 -0.31
CA ASN A 229 -20.95 -5.76 -0.03
C ASN A 229 -20.21 -6.80 0.84
N ASP A 230 -19.35 -6.34 1.75
CA ASP A 230 -18.60 -7.23 2.66
C ASP A 230 -19.53 -8.14 3.46
N GLU A 231 -19.13 -9.36 3.79
CA GLU A 231 -19.91 -10.27 4.63
C GLU A 231 -20.01 -9.73 6.07
N ASP A 232 -18.96 -9.05 6.54
CA ASP A 232 -18.92 -8.40 7.85
C ASP A 232 -19.79 -7.11 7.81
N GLU A 233 -20.88 -7.11 8.58
CA GLU A 233 -21.84 -6.01 8.62
C GLU A 233 -21.23 -4.68 9.09
N GLU A 234 -20.25 -4.71 9.99
CA GLU A 234 -19.60 -3.48 10.47
C GLU A 234 -18.75 -2.86 9.37
N ILE A 235 -17.99 -3.70 8.65
CA ILE A 235 -17.18 -3.27 7.50
C ILE A 235 -18.08 -2.75 6.37
N ARG A 236 -19.15 -3.48 6.05
CA ARG A 236 -20.15 -3.07 5.05
C ARG A 236 -20.75 -1.71 5.39
N LYS A 237 -21.19 -1.52 6.64
CA LYS A 237 -21.76 -0.26 7.12
C LYS A 237 -20.73 0.87 7.11
N LEU A 238 -19.47 0.58 7.46
CA LEU A 238 -18.37 1.54 7.38
C LEU A 238 -18.19 2.04 5.94
N ILE A 239 -17.95 1.14 4.99
CA ILE A 239 -17.66 1.51 3.58
C ILE A 239 -18.81 2.31 2.96
N ARG A 240 -20.06 1.97 3.29
CA ARG A 240 -21.27 2.70 2.84
C ARG A 240 -21.42 4.09 3.45
N THR A 241 -20.79 4.32 4.60
CA THR A 241 -20.87 5.58 5.38
C THR A 241 -19.72 6.53 5.09
N MET A 242 -18.54 5.99 4.82
CA MET A 242 -17.32 6.77 4.59
C MET A 242 -17.47 7.73 3.40
N SER A 243 -16.92 8.93 3.57
CA SER A 243 -16.95 10.00 2.57
C SER A 243 -15.63 10.75 2.51
N ALA A 244 -15.55 11.75 1.64
CA ALA A 244 -14.46 12.72 1.62
C ALA A 244 -14.07 13.23 3.03
N GLY A 245 -12.77 13.38 3.28
CA GLY A 245 -12.19 13.88 4.53
C GLY A 245 -12.02 12.85 5.65
N TRP A 246 -12.54 11.64 5.50
CA TRP A 246 -12.28 10.55 6.45
C TRP A 246 -10.82 10.10 6.35
N LYS A 247 -10.23 9.73 7.49
CA LYS A 247 -8.86 9.24 7.56
C LYS A 247 -8.82 7.75 7.83
N VAL A 248 -7.88 7.08 7.19
CA VAL A 248 -7.61 5.66 7.38
C VAL A 248 -6.13 5.47 7.60
N ALA A 249 -5.77 4.76 8.67
CA ALA A 249 -4.39 4.51 9.07
C ALA A 249 -4.15 3.03 9.29
N ILE A 250 -3.02 2.53 8.78
CA ILE A 250 -2.49 1.21 9.13
C ILE A 250 -1.57 1.42 10.34
N THR A 251 -1.87 0.73 11.44
CA THR A 251 -1.02 0.69 12.63
C THR A 251 -0.31 -0.65 12.72
N ALA A 252 0.97 -0.61 13.05
CA ALA A 252 1.81 -1.78 13.27
C ALA A 252 2.01 -2.03 14.77
N TRP A 253 2.07 -3.31 15.13
CA TRP A 253 2.13 -3.76 16.52
C TRP A 253 3.19 -4.83 16.72
N GLY A 254 3.88 -4.76 17.86
CA GLY A 254 4.70 -5.84 18.42
C GLY A 254 4.46 -5.95 19.93
N HIS A 255 3.98 -7.11 20.37
CA HIS A 255 3.54 -7.31 21.75
C HIS A 255 4.57 -8.14 22.52
N TYR A 256 5.08 -7.55 23.61
CA TYR A 256 6.21 -7.99 24.45
C TYR A 256 7.60 -7.52 23.99
N PRO A 257 8.60 -7.40 24.89
CA PRO A 257 9.89 -6.77 24.60
C PRO A 257 10.80 -7.56 23.63
N MET A 258 10.42 -8.78 23.25
CA MET A 258 11.19 -9.68 22.39
C MET A 258 10.46 -10.05 21.09
N TRP A 259 9.34 -9.37 20.81
CA TRP A 259 8.56 -9.55 19.60
C TRP A 259 8.63 -8.27 18.77
N ASP A 260 9.45 -8.34 17.74
CA ASP A 260 9.78 -7.20 16.89
C ASP A 260 9.08 -7.36 15.55
N ASN A 261 8.21 -6.41 15.22
CA ASN A 261 7.57 -6.37 13.91
C ASN A 261 8.42 -5.56 12.95
N TYR A 262 8.99 -6.21 11.95
CA TYR A 262 9.77 -5.55 10.92
C TYR A 262 8.87 -5.23 9.74
N VAL A 263 8.59 -3.95 9.52
CA VAL A 263 7.73 -3.47 8.44
C VAL A 263 8.60 -2.86 7.35
N ARG A 264 8.48 -3.37 6.13
CA ARG A 264 9.20 -2.85 4.96
C ARG A 264 8.37 -1.87 4.16
N SER A 265 7.09 -2.18 4.01
CA SER A 265 6.18 -1.33 3.26
C SER A 265 4.73 -1.52 3.67
N ALA A 266 3.93 -0.50 3.41
CA ALA A 266 2.48 -0.56 3.51
C ALA A 266 1.84 0.37 2.48
N ARG A 267 0.62 0.04 2.08
CA ARG A 267 -0.12 0.72 1.03
C ARG A 267 -1.61 0.71 1.35
N ILE A 268 -2.27 1.83 1.08
CA ILE A 268 -3.71 2.02 1.17
C ILE A 268 -4.21 2.48 -0.20
N ASP A 269 -5.22 1.81 -0.73
CA ASP A 269 -5.92 2.19 -1.95
C ASP A 269 -7.43 2.13 -1.75
N CYS A 270 -8.17 2.81 -2.61
CA CYS A 270 -9.61 2.69 -2.66
C CYS A 270 -10.12 2.47 -4.08
N ARG A 271 -11.33 1.91 -4.17
CA ARG A 271 -12.10 1.87 -5.43
C ARG A 271 -13.31 2.74 -5.31
N VAL A 272 -13.61 3.47 -6.39
CA VAL A 272 -14.76 4.36 -6.43
C VAL A 272 -15.58 4.15 -7.69
N HIS A 273 -16.89 4.29 -7.54
CA HIS A 273 -17.83 4.40 -8.63
C HIS A 273 -17.79 5.82 -9.23
N THR A 274 -17.43 5.94 -10.51
CA THR A 274 -17.07 7.24 -11.13
C THR A 274 -18.17 7.89 -11.94
N VAL A 275 -19.12 7.13 -12.46
CA VAL A 275 -20.18 7.63 -13.35
C VAL A 275 -21.46 7.80 -12.55
N ARG A 276 -22.05 9.00 -12.53
CA ARG A 276 -23.29 9.29 -11.81
C ARG A 276 -24.49 9.31 -12.75
N LYS A 277 -25.69 9.12 -12.19
CA LYS A 277 -26.94 9.50 -12.85
C LYS A 277 -26.91 11.01 -13.09
N MET A 278 -27.34 11.44 -14.28
CA MET A 278 -27.45 12.86 -14.65
C MET A 278 -28.76 13.45 -14.15
#